data_AF-A0A1C6J908-F1
#
_entry.id   AF-A0A1C6J908-F1
#
_cell.length_a   1.000
_cell.length_b   1.000
_cell.length_c   1.000
_cell.angle_alpha   90.00
_cell.angle_beta   90.00
_cell.angle_gamma   90.00
#
_symmetry.space_group_name_H-M   'P 1'
#
loop_
_entity.id
_entity.type
_entity.pdbx_description
1 polymer ?
#
loop_
_entity_poly.entity_id
_entity_poly.type
_entity_poly.pdbx_seq_one_letter_code
_entity_poly.pdbx_strand_id
1 'polypeptide(L)'
;MDSLVVAEAVYPNCGTQGRGADAKADVGKPRYTLTPVSLIAAVTAVREYGCQKYHDPDNWRQVEPQRYRDALYRHWLSYLKGEECDRESGMPHLWHLATNAAFLIEMEGGQHE
;
A
#
# COMPACT_ATOMS: atom_id res chain seq x y z
N MET A 1 17.61 17.54 5.43
CA MET A 1 16.37 17.37 6.22
C MET A 1 15.99 15.91 6.08
N ASP A 2 15.84 15.26 7.24
CA ASP A 2 16.10 13.84 7.48
C ASP A 2 15.43 12.86 6.51
N SER A 3 16.24 11.95 5.97
CA SER A 3 15.76 10.71 5.37
C SER A 3 15.11 9.88 6.48
N LEU A 4 13.79 9.70 6.40
CA LEU A 4 13.12 8.64 7.13
C LEU A 4 13.72 7.31 6.69
N VAL A 5 14.57 6.75 7.54
CA VAL A 5 14.94 5.33 7.54
C VAL A 5 13.65 4.55 7.81
N VAL A 6 12.96 4.14 6.75
CA VAL A 6 12.03 3.02 6.85
C VAL A 6 12.87 1.78 7.02
N ALA A 7 12.75 1.19 8.21
CA ALA A 7 13.42 -0.04 8.59
C ALA A 7 13.23 -1.09 7.49
N GLU A 8 14.34 -1.59 6.95
CA GLU A 8 14.35 -2.95 6.44
C GLU A 8 13.67 -3.80 7.50
N ALA A 9 12.71 -4.64 7.12
CA ALA A 9 12.37 -5.76 7.95
C ALA A 9 13.63 -6.63 8.02
N VAL A 10 14.52 -6.31 8.96
CA VAL A 10 15.68 -7.12 9.31
C VAL A 10 15.08 -8.37 9.93
N TYR A 11 14.78 -9.36 9.09
CA TYR A 11 14.46 -10.69 9.54
C TYR A 11 15.75 -11.27 10.13
N PRO A 12 15.83 -11.54 11.44
CA PRO A 12 17.04 -12.12 12.02
C PRO A 12 17.30 -13.46 11.35
N ASN A 13 18.48 -13.57 10.74
CA ASN A 13 18.98 -14.80 10.12
C ASN A 13 19.15 -15.86 11.22
N CYS A 14 18.15 -16.73 11.40
CA CYS A 14 18.26 -17.89 12.28
C CYS A 14 18.49 -19.13 11.42
N GLY A 15 19.76 -19.37 11.11
CA GLY A 15 20.19 -20.65 10.56
C GLY A 15 20.03 -21.75 11.61
N THR A 16 19.30 -22.80 11.26
CA THR A 16 19.58 -24.17 11.72
C THR A 16 19.21 -25.13 10.61
N GLN A 17 20.21 -25.84 10.06
CA GLN A 17 19.98 -26.88 9.06
C GLN A 17 19.38 -28.11 9.74
N GLY A 18 18.07 -28.30 9.60
CA GLY A 18 17.40 -29.55 9.90
C GLY A 18 17.47 -30.49 8.69
N ARG A 19 18.07 -31.68 8.87
CA ARG A 19 18.01 -32.77 7.91
C ARG A 19 16.59 -33.34 7.88
N GLY A 20 15.79 -32.84 6.95
CA GLY A 20 14.50 -33.38 6.57
C GLY A 20 14.15 -32.75 5.23
N ALA A 21 14.02 -33.56 4.19
CA ALA A 21 13.62 -33.08 2.87
C ALA A 21 12.13 -32.72 2.90
N ASP A 22 11.78 -31.62 3.56
CA ASP A 22 10.51 -30.94 3.33
C ASP A 22 10.61 -30.32 1.93
N ALA A 23 9.84 -30.88 0.98
CA ALA A 23 9.80 -30.42 -0.41
C ALA A 23 9.33 -28.95 -0.56
N LYS A 24 8.89 -28.31 0.53
CA LYS A 24 8.55 -26.88 0.60
C LYS A 24 9.24 -26.23 1.80
N ALA A 25 10.47 -25.74 1.60
CA ALA A 25 11.15 -24.89 2.57
C ALA A 25 10.59 -23.46 2.48
N ASP A 26 9.68 -23.10 3.40
CA ASP A 26 9.09 -21.75 3.47
C ASP A 26 9.67 -20.89 4.60
N VAL A 27 10.68 -21.40 5.31
CA VAL A 27 11.45 -20.65 6.32
C VAL A 27 12.09 -19.42 5.67
N GLY A 28 11.88 -18.25 6.26
CA GLY A 28 12.41 -16.97 5.77
C GLY A 28 11.62 -16.33 4.63
N LYS A 29 10.57 -16.98 4.09
CA LYS A 29 9.73 -16.36 3.06
C LYS A 29 8.64 -15.47 3.69
N PRO A 30 8.33 -14.31 3.09
CA PRO A 30 7.24 -13.47 3.54
C PRO A 30 5.89 -14.19 3.42
N ARG A 31 5.04 -14.03 4.43
CA ARG A 31 3.68 -14.58 4.46
C ARG A 31 2.66 -13.52 4.05
N TYR A 32 2.53 -13.26 2.76
CA TYR A 32 1.61 -12.24 2.22
C TYR A 32 0.14 -12.42 2.66
N THR A 33 -0.27 -13.62 3.04
CA THR A 33 -1.61 -13.91 3.60
C THR A 33 -1.87 -13.24 4.96
N LEU A 34 -0.85 -12.66 5.61
CA LEU A 34 -1.02 -11.87 6.84
C LEU A 34 -1.58 -10.48 6.57
N THR A 35 -1.52 -9.99 5.33
CA THR A 35 -2.16 -8.74 4.93
C THR A 35 -3.68 -8.89 5.06
N PRO A 36 -4.37 -8.00 5.80
CA PRO A 36 -5.82 -8.04 5.91
C PRO A 36 -6.48 -7.98 4.52
N VAL A 37 -7.36 -8.94 4.21
CA VAL A 37 -8.10 -8.97 2.94
C VAL A 37 -8.91 -7.68 2.74
N SER A 38 -9.37 -7.05 3.83
CA SER A 38 -10.05 -5.76 3.78
C SER A 38 -9.20 -4.63 3.21
N LEU A 39 -7.88 -4.63 3.44
CA LEU A 39 -6.97 -3.66 2.83
C LEU A 39 -6.89 -3.87 1.31
N ILE A 40 -6.77 -5.13 0.89
CA ILE A 40 -6.73 -5.49 -0.54
C ILE A 40 -8.04 -5.06 -1.21
N ALA A 41 -9.19 -5.39 -0.61
CA ALA A 41 -10.50 -5.01 -1.14
C ALA A 41 -10.70 -3.49 -1.22
N ALA A 42 -10.27 -2.74 -0.19
CA ALA A 42 -10.36 -1.28 -0.15
C ALA A 42 -9.55 -0.63 -1.27
N VAL A 43 -8.29 -1.04 -1.45
CA VAL A 43 -7.42 -0.52 -2.52
C VAL A 43 -7.96 -0.90 -3.89
N THR A 44 -8.42 -2.15 -4.07
CA THR A 44 -9.04 -2.59 -5.33
C THR A 44 -10.25 -1.74 -5.68
N ALA A 45 -11.17 -1.49 -4.76
CA ALA A 45 -12.38 -0.71 -5.03
C ALA A 45 -12.07 0.73 -5.49
N VAL A 46 -11.13 1.42 -4.83
CA VAL A 46 -10.70 2.76 -5.24
C VAL A 46 -9.99 2.73 -6.59
N ARG A 47 -9.19 1.69 -6.86
CA ARG A 47 -8.56 1.51 -8.18
C ARG A 47 -9.58 1.25 -9.27
N GLU A 48 -10.61 0.43 -9.04
CA GLU A 48 -11.69 0.20 -9.99
C GLU A 48 -12.45 1.48 -10.31
N TYR A 49 -12.78 2.28 -9.30
CA TYR A 49 -13.35 3.63 -9.49
C TYR A 49 -12.45 4.51 -10.35
N GLY A 50 -11.14 4.55 -10.06
CA GLY A 50 -10.17 5.29 -10.87
C GLY A 50 -10.09 4.80 -12.32
N CYS A 51 -10.08 3.49 -12.53
CA CYS A 51 -10.06 2.88 -13.88
C CYS A 51 -11.33 3.24 -14.66
N GLN A 52 -12.50 3.21 -14.01
CA GLN A 52 -13.77 3.61 -14.63
C GLN A 52 -13.78 5.10 -15.00
N LYS A 53 -13.24 5.96 -14.13
CA LYS A 53 -13.21 7.42 -14.32
C LYS A 53 -12.20 7.87 -15.39
N TYR A 54 -11.02 7.27 -15.40
CA TYR A 54 -9.90 7.70 -16.25
C TYR A 54 -9.67 6.80 -17.47
N HIS A 55 -10.38 5.68 -17.58
CA HIS A 55 -10.29 4.71 -18.68
C HIS A 55 -8.89 4.14 -18.94
N ASP A 56 -8.02 4.18 -17.92
CA ASP A 56 -6.64 3.69 -17.99
C ASP A 56 -6.22 3.17 -16.59
N PRO A 57 -5.87 1.87 -16.46
CA PRO A 57 -5.47 1.28 -15.18
C PRO A 57 -4.11 1.75 -14.67
N ASP A 58 -3.29 2.38 -15.52
CA ASP A 58 -1.95 2.88 -15.22
C ASP A 58 -1.86 4.41 -15.19
N ASN A 59 -2.98 5.13 -15.41
CA ASN A 59 -3.03 6.60 -15.32
C ASN A 59 -2.48 7.14 -13.99
N TRP A 60 -2.60 6.36 -12.90
CA TRP A 60 -2.05 6.72 -11.59
C TRP A 60 -0.51 6.86 -11.60
N ARG A 61 0.20 6.12 -12.46
CA ARG A 61 1.67 6.21 -12.58
C ARG A 61 2.15 7.53 -13.17
N GLN A 62 1.26 8.27 -13.84
CA GLN A 62 1.55 9.57 -14.46
C GLN A 62 1.39 10.74 -13.49
N VAL A 63 0.94 10.49 -12.25
CA VAL A 63 0.69 11.51 -11.24
C VAL A 63 1.93 11.70 -10.38
N GLU A 64 2.41 12.94 -10.26
CA GLU A 64 3.55 13.29 -9.40
C GLU A 64 3.35 12.84 -7.93
N PRO A 65 4.37 12.24 -7.27
CA PRO A 65 4.25 11.73 -5.90
C PRO A 65 3.71 12.75 -4.88
N GLN A 66 4.09 14.03 -5.02
CA GLN A 66 3.61 15.07 -4.10
C GLN A 66 2.08 15.20 -4.13
N ARG A 67 1.43 14.98 -5.27
CA ARG A 67 -0.04 15.02 -5.36
C ARG A 67 -0.70 13.90 -4.56
N TYR A 68 -0.05 12.74 -4.47
CA TYR A 68 -0.51 11.64 -3.62
C TYR A 68 -0.29 11.92 -2.14
N ARG A 69 0.82 12.56 -1.75
CA ARG A 69 1.02 13.02 -0.36
C ARG A 69 -0.08 14.00 0.06
N ASP A 70 -0.38 14.98 -0.79
CA ASP A 70 -1.43 15.96 -0.51
C ASP A 70 -2.82 15.32 -0.44
N ALA A 71 -3.13 14.38 -1.35
CA ALA A 71 -4.39 13.65 -1.34
C ALA A 71 -4.53 12.77 -0.09
N LEU A 72 -3.51 11.99 0.24
CA LEU A 72 -3.43 11.19 1.45
C LEU A 72 -3.70 12.05 2.69
N TYR A 73 -3.05 13.21 2.80
CA TYR A 73 -3.21 14.11 3.94
C TYR A 73 -4.64 14.68 4.04
N ARG A 74 -5.29 15.00 2.92
CA ARG A 74 -6.70 15.43 2.93
C ARG A 74 -7.64 14.33 3.42
N HIS A 75 -7.50 13.10 2.94
CA HIS A 75 -8.33 11.99 3.43
C HIS A 75 -8.05 11.66 4.89
N TRP A 76 -6.80 11.79 5.34
CA TRP A 76 -6.45 11.67 6.75
C TRP A 76 -7.15 12.71 7.63
N LEU A 77 -7.11 13.99 7.24
CA LEU A 77 -7.78 15.06 7.98
C LEU A 77 -9.30 14.90 8.00
N SER A 78 -9.93 14.49 6.91
CA SER A 78 -11.38 14.20 6.88
C SER A 78 -11.74 13.05 7.82
N TYR A 79 -10.97 11.96 7.79
CA TYR A 79 -11.16 10.85 8.72
C TYR A 79 -11.06 11.30 10.19
N LEU A 80 -10.05 12.11 10.53
CA LEU A 80 -9.89 12.64 11.90
C LEU A 80 -11.03 13.56 12.34
N LYS A 81 -11.74 14.19 11.40
CA LYS A 81 -12.93 15.00 11.68
C LYS A 81 -14.22 14.17 11.82
N GLY A 82 -14.14 12.86 11.64
CA GLY A 82 -15.30 11.97 11.68
C GLY A 82 -16.09 11.93 10.36
N GLU A 83 -15.52 12.42 9.25
CA GLU A 83 -16.13 12.21 7.93
C GLU A 83 -15.89 10.75 7.50
N GLU A 84 -16.97 10.05 7.16
CA GLU A 84 -16.89 8.63 6.79
C GLU A 84 -16.41 8.44 5.35
N CYS A 85 -17.05 9.12 4.39
CA CYS A 85 -16.84 8.91 2.96
C CYS A 85 -16.45 10.18 2.20
N ASP A 86 -15.57 9.97 1.21
CA ASP A 86 -15.24 10.97 0.19
C ASP A 86 -16.47 11.30 -0.66
N ARG A 87 -16.71 12.59 -0.92
CA ARG A 87 -17.93 13.06 -1.60
C ARG A 87 -17.98 12.72 -3.07
N GLU A 88 -16.83 12.58 -3.72
CA GLU A 88 -16.76 12.34 -5.16
C GLU A 88 -17.07 10.88 -5.48
N SER A 89 -16.40 9.98 -4.76
CA SER A 89 -16.47 8.54 -4.97
C SER A 89 -17.55 7.83 -4.14
N GLY A 90 -18.00 8.44 -3.04
CA GLY A 90 -18.85 7.81 -2.03
C GLY A 90 -18.14 6.74 -1.19
N MET A 91 -16.83 6.57 -1.34
CA MET A 91 -16.05 5.53 -0.66
C MET A 91 -15.38 6.05 0.63
N PRO A 92 -15.10 5.18 1.62
CA PRO A 92 -14.49 5.60 2.88
C PRO A 92 -13.17 6.35 2.72
N HIS A 93 -12.95 7.41 3.51
CA HIS A 93 -11.69 8.18 3.47
C HIS A 93 -10.46 7.30 3.74
N LEU A 94 -10.58 6.30 4.63
CA LEU A 94 -9.49 5.36 4.89
C LEU A 94 -9.09 4.52 3.67
N TRP A 95 -10.02 4.24 2.75
CA TRP A 95 -9.71 3.46 1.55
C TRP A 95 -8.88 4.28 0.57
N HIS A 96 -9.23 5.56 0.41
CA HIS A 96 -8.42 6.50 -0.36
C HIS A 96 -7.06 6.73 0.27
N LEU A 97 -7.00 6.88 1.60
CA LEU A 97 -5.73 6.98 2.32
C LEU A 97 -4.84 5.77 2.05
N ALA A 98 -5.37 4.55 2.19
CA ALA A 98 -4.64 3.32 1.90
C ALA A 98 -4.17 3.24 0.44
N THR A 99 -5.01 3.64 -0.51
CA THR A 99 -4.68 3.62 -1.94
C THR A 99 -3.58 4.62 -2.29
N ASN A 100 -3.67 5.85 -1.78
CA ASN A 100 -2.62 6.85 -1.96
C ASN A 100 -1.29 6.39 -1.34
N ALA A 101 -1.34 5.76 -0.16
CA ALA A 101 -0.14 5.19 0.47
C ALA A 101 0.45 4.05 -0.37
N ALA A 102 -0.39 3.16 -0.93
CA ALA A 102 0.06 2.08 -1.81
C ALA A 102 0.75 2.62 -3.07
N PHE A 103 0.22 3.68 -3.69
CA PHE A 103 0.89 4.32 -4.82
C PHE A 103 2.25 4.92 -4.43
N LEU A 104 2.33 5.62 -3.29
CA LEU A 104 3.61 6.16 -2.81
C LEU A 104 4.64 5.05 -2.53
N ILE A 105 4.24 3.96 -1.88
CA ILE A 105 5.11 2.80 -1.63
C ILE A 105 5.68 2.25 -2.94
N GLU A 106 4.85 2.11 -3.96
CA GLU A 106 5.26 1.60 -5.28
C GLU A 106 6.14 2.59 -6.04
N MET A 107 5.82 3.89 -6.01
CA MET A 107 6.57 4.93 -6.72
C MET A 107 7.93 5.24 -6.07
N GLU A 108 8.01 5.19 -4.74
CA GLU A 108 9.23 5.51 -3.99
C GLU A 108 10.06 4.24 -3.71
N GLY A 109 9.44 3.06 -3.66
CA GLY A 109 10.11 1.78 -3.44
C GLY A 109 11.03 1.33 -4.58
N GLY A 110 10.82 1.85 -5.79
CA GLY A 110 11.70 1.60 -6.95
C GLY A 110 13.04 2.33 -6.93
N GLN A 111 13.37 3.10 -5.87
CA GLN A 111 14.63 3.85 -5.76
C GLN A 111 15.80 3.04 -5.16
N HIS A 112 15.64 1.72 -4.99
CA HIS A 112 16.60 0.85 -4.31
C HIS A 112 16.97 -0.44 -5.08
N GLU A 113 16.65 -0.54 -6.37
CA GLU A 113 17.26 -1.53 -7.29
C GLU A 113 18.51 -0.92 -7.97
#